data_AF-M7SMP9-F1
#
_entry.id   AF-M7SMP9-F1
#
_cell.length_a   1.000
_cell.length_b   1.000
_cell.length_c   1.000
_cell.angle_alpha   90.00
_cell.angle_beta   90.00
_cell.angle_gamma   90.00
#
_symmetry.space_group_name_H-M   'P 1'
#
loop_
_entity.id
_entity.type
_entity.pdbx_description
1 polymer ?
#
loop_
_entity_poly.entity_id
_entity_poly.type
_entity_poly.pdbx_seq_one_letter_code
_entity_poly.pdbx_strand_id
1 'polypeptide(L)'
;MGSSPDLGALNFGGPIVDSPIDDNEGFYSDEYEEPDHDVLPPTTSTYIHRVKHIPKPPTIEELKSDLTQALDAAEIVLIEAAPSASDDATKSIPVTQSPKPNQPTKQGWYEVQGMQLLDVMTLAIRAAKVYYTSHEHPDRLDSIKPEKEIRSELLSVMEVLKQMATRNFSGGTREAEHQIMISWIESIRTMLRKELEIEESERAERASWTWVEGDWKGKEMERELAFLASLGKDEEPLPQWTPCEEAGELPTPFLQSLQNGLLLVKFHNAAVRKSRRRFGAIPTFHTDTQKPYRCADNLRYWAKAGELRWEVMLKIDALGIVYNNNPQVWIDFEAAIFKWCQKVREEVTAGWKE
;
A
#
# COMPACT_ATOMS: atom_id res chain seq x y z
N MET A 1 26.87 53.12 -13.23
CA MET A 1 26.29 52.25 -14.28
C MET A 1 26.00 50.93 -13.62
N GLY A 2 24.73 50.55 -13.47
CA GLY A 2 24.35 49.28 -12.88
C GLY A 2 23.19 48.68 -13.65
N SER A 3 23.31 47.40 -13.98
CA SER A 3 22.26 46.57 -14.58
C SER A 3 22.50 45.13 -14.12
N SER A 4 21.55 44.55 -13.40
CA SER A 4 21.50 43.11 -13.18
C SER A 4 20.95 42.42 -14.44
N PRO A 5 21.40 41.20 -14.79
CA PRO A 5 20.72 40.36 -15.76
C PRO A 5 19.60 39.56 -15.09
N ASP A 6 18.41 39.61 -15.69
CA ASP A 6 17.22 38.87 -15.25
C ASP A 6 17.15 37.49 -15.93
N LEU A 7 16.63 36.47 -15.25
CA LEU A 7 16.59 35.09 -15.75
C LEU A 7 15.24 34.80 -16.43
N GLY A 8 15.27 34.71 -17.76
CA GLY A 8 14.07 34.53 -18.58
C GLY A 8 13.33 33.21 -18.35
N ALA A 9 12.01 33.31 -18.18
CA ALA A 9 11.09 32.16 -18.18
C ALA A 9 10.70 31.74 -19.61
N LEU A 10 10.65 30.42 -19.85
CA LEU A 10 10.23 29.83 -21.12
C LEU A 10 8.78 29.33 -21.09
N ASN A 11 7.88 30.19 -21.54
CA ASN A 11 6.84 29.92 -22.55
C ASN A 11 6.04 28.59 -22.54
N PHE A 12 4.79 28.65 -22.06
CA PHE A 12 3.59 27.92 -22.53
C PHE A 12 2.32 28.63 -21.99
N GLY A 13 1.16 28.72 -22.66
CA GLY A 13 0.88 28.39 -24.07
C GLY A 13 -0.62 28.27 -24.45
N GLY A 14 -1.44 29.34 -24.37
CA GLY A 14 -2.87 29.33 -24.78
C GLY A 14 -3.56 30.71 -24.61
N PRO A 15 -4.55 31.10 -25.45
CA PRO A 15 -5.02 32.49 -25.53
C PRO A 15 -6.14 32.85 -24.54
N ILE A 16 -6.04 34.04 -23.96
CA ILE A 16 -7.13 34.74 -23.29
C ILE A 16 -8.00 35.41 -24.37
N VAL A 17 -9.30 35.16 -24.36
CA VAL A 17 -10.29 35.87 -25.18
C VAL A 17 -11.22 36.67 -24.30
N ASP A 18 -11.24 37.97 -24.55
CA ASP A 18 -12.05 38.97 -23.84
C ASP A 18 -13.52 38.87 -24.25
N SER A 19 -14.45 39.18 -23.34
CA SER A 19 -15.90 39.11 -23.63
C SER A 19 -16.44 40.48 -24.05
N PRO A 20 -17.05 40.62 -25.25
CA PRO A 20 -17.70 41.86 -25.63
C PRO A 20 -18.91 42.18 -24.73
N ILE A 21 -18.95 43.42 -24.25
CA ILE A 21 -20.13 44.04 -23.65
C ILE A 21 -20.75 44.89 -24.77
N ASP A 22 -22.01 44.65 -25.11
CA ASP A 22 -22.72 45.42 -26.14
C ASP A 22 -23.67 46.42 -25.47
N ASP A 23 -23.34 47.71 -25.60
CA ASP A 23 -24.15 48.81 -25.09
C ASP A 23 -25.33 49.07 -26.03
N ASN A 24 -26.56 48.82 -25.59
CA ASN A 24 -27.77 49.26 -26.29
C ASN A 24 -28.77 49.91 -25.32
N GLU A 25 -28.61 51.22 -25.08
CA GLU A 25 -29.65 52.06 -24.49
C GLU A 25 -30.81 52.21 -25.47
N GLY A 26 -32.06 51.90 -25.05
CA GLY A 26 -33.16 51.86 -26.01
C GLY A 26 -34.58 51.70 -25.45
N PHE A 27 -34.91 52.42 -24.37
CA PHE A 27 -36.24 52.99 -24.08
C PHE A 27 -37.49 52.15 -24.45
N TYR A 28 -38.22 51.64 -23.44
CA TYR A 28 -39.65 51.95 -23.24
C TYR A 28 -40.12 51.52 -21.85
N SER A 29 -41.05 52.30 -21.30
CA SER A 29 -41.75 52.06 -20.03
C SER A 29 -42.62 50.80 -20.08
N ASP A 30 -42.65 50.04 -18.99
CA ASP A 30 -43.92 49.56 -18.41
C ASP A 30 -43.79 49.43 -16.88
N GLU A 31 -44.14 50.52 -16.19
CA GLU A 31 -44.62 50.48 -14.81
C GLU A 31 -46.04 49.86 -14.84
N TYR A 32 -46.37 48.96 -13.91
CA TYR A 32 -47.66 48.26 -13.79
C TYR A 32 -47.95 47.07 -14.75
N GLU A 33 -47.16 46.00 -14.67
CA GLU A 33 -47.73 44.65 -14.81
C GLU A 33 -48.04 44.05 -13.43
N GLU A 34 -49.30 43.66 -13.26
CA GLU A 34 -49.87 42.96 -12.11
C GLU A 34 -49.17 41.60 -11.96
N PRO A 35 -48.86 41.09 -10.74
CA PRO A 35 -48.13 39.84 -10.59
C PRO A 35 -48.97 38.68 -11.13
N ASP A 36 -48.63 38.21 -12.33
CA ASP A 36 -49.39 37.21 -13.06
C ASP A 36 -49.53 35.94 -12.23
N HIS A 37 -50.76 35.64 -11.82
CA HIS A 37 -51.03 34.70 -10.74
C HIS A 37 -50.98 33.22 -11.21
N ASP A 38 -50.53 33.00 -12.45
CA ASP A 38 -50.39 31.72 -13.13
C ASP A 38 -48.91 31.33 -13.40
N VAL A 39 -47.93 32.10 -12.90
CA VAL A 39 -46.52 31.71 -12.90
C VAL A 39 -46.29 30.56 -11.91
N LEU A 40 -46.37 29.33 -12.41
CA LEU A 40 -46.03 28.13 -11.63
C LEU A 40 -44.62 28.26 -11.05
N PRO A 41 -44.41 27.95 -9.75
CA PRO A 41 -43.12 28.09 -9.11
C PRO A 41 -42.05 27.24 -9.83
N PRO A 42 -40.78 27.71 -9.87
CA PRO A 42 -39.73 27.08 -10.66
C PRO A 42 -39.64 25.59 -10.35
N THR A 43 -39.78 24.78 -11.40
CA THR A 43 -40.04 23.34 -11.33
C THR A 43 -39.10 22.65 -10.33
N THR A 44 -39.66 22.16 -9.22
CA THR A 44 -38.93 21.48 -8.16
C THR A 44 -38.13 20.33 -8.78
N SER A 45 -36.79 20.43 -8.72
CA SER A 45 -35.87 19.56 -9.44
C SER A 45 -36.26 18.08 -9.32
N THR A 46 -36.60 17.45 -10.45
CA THR A 46 -36.81 16.00 -10.56
C THR A 46 -35.49 15.22 -10.49
N TYR A 47 -34.53 15.71 -9.70
CA TYR A 47 -33.27 15.05 -9.43
C TYR A 47 -33.51 13.93 -8.43
N ILE A 48 -34.08 12.82 -8.94
CA ILE A 48 -34.22 11.58 -8.21
C ILE A 48 -32.79 11.11 -7.87
N HIS A 49 -32.32 11.46 -6.67
CA HIS A 49 -31.03 11.05 -6.15
C HIS A 49 -31.07 9.53 -5.86
N ARG A 50 -30.98 8.74 -6.93
CA ARG A 50 -30.78 7.30 -6.85
C ARG A 50 -29.41 7.09 -6.21
N VAL A 51 -29.43 6.79 -4.91
CA VAL A 51 -28.24 6.35 -4.17
C VAL A 51 -27.72 5.12 -4.90
N LYS A 52 -26.66 5.30 -5.69
CA LYS A 52 -25.94 4.18 -6.29
C LYS A 52 -25.32 3.43 -5.12
N HIS A 53 -25.82 2.25 -4.81
CA HIS A 53 -25.21 1.37 -3.84
C HIS A 53 -23.87 0.88 -4.44
N ILE A 54 -22.81 1.65 -4.20
CA ILE A 54 -21.45 1.23 -4.53
C ILE A 54 -21.14 0.07 -3.58
N PRO A 55 -20.89 -1.16 -4.09
CA PRO A 55 -20.46 -2.25 -3.21
C PRO A 55 -19.17 -1.83 -2.51
N LYS A 56 -18.96 -2.32 -1.28
CA LYS A 56 -17.69 -2.12 -0.60
C LYS A 56 -16.56 -2.67 -1.49
N PRO A 57 -15.37 -2.04 -1.52
CA PRO A 57 -14.22 -2.66 -2.15
C PRO A 57 -13.96 -4.03 -1.52
N PRO A 58 -13.57 -5.05 -2.32
CA PRO A 58 -13.28 -6.38 -1.79
C PRO A 58 -12.12 -6.31 -0.80
N THR A 59 -12.19 -7.11 0.26
CA THR A 59 -11.15 -7.22 1.26
C THR A 59 -9.95 -7.99 0.72
N ILE A 60 -8.77 -7.80 1.32
CA ILE A 60 -7.57 -8.54 0.92
C ILE A 60 -7.72 -10.06 1.08
N GLU A 61 -8.49 -10.53 2.07
CA GLU A 61 -8.76 -11.96 2.27
C GLU A 61 -9.63 -12.56 1.15
N GLU A 62 -10.68 -11.84 0.72
CA GLU A 62 -11.49 -12.21 -0.45
C GLU A 62 -10.63 -12.23 -1.71
N LEU A 63 -9.79 -11.22 -1.92
CA LEU A 63 -8.87 -11.15 -3.08
C LEU A 63 -7.84 -12.30 -3.08
N LYS A 64 -7.29 -12.68 -1.92
CA LYS A 64 -6.41 -13.85 -1.77
C LYS A 64 -7.17 -15.15 -2.11
N SER A 65 -8.37 -15.32 -1.55
CA SER A 65 -9.23 -16.47 -1.79
C SER A 65 -9.59 -16.65 -3.27
N ASP A 66 -10.12 -15.61 -3.91
CA ASP A 66 -10.50 -15.60 -5.32
C ASP A 66 -9.31 -15.93 -6.24
N LEU A 67 -8.13 -15.36 -5.95
CA LEU A 67 -6.91 -15.66 -6.69
C LEU A 67 -6.48 -17.12 -6.49
N THR A 68 -6.47 -17.65 -5.26
CA THR A 68 -6.13 -19.05 -5.03
C THR A 68 -7.09 -20.01 -5.72
N GLN A 69 -8.41 -19.80 -5.62
CA GLN A 69 -9.41 -20.62 -6.29
C GLN A 69 -9.25 -20.62 -7.82
N ALA A 70 -8.96 -19.45 -8.41
CA ALA A 70 -8.74 -19.35 -9.85
C ALA A 70 -7.43 -20.03 -10.30
N LEU A 71 -6.37 -19.95 -9.50
CA LEU A 71 -5.10 -20.65 -9.77
C LEU A 71 -5.22 -22.18 -9.59
N ASP A 72 -5.96 -22.63 -8.59
CA ASP A 72 -6.18 -24.06 -8.32
C ASP A 72 -7.03 -24.69 -9.43
N ALA A 73 -8.09 -24.00 -9.87
CA ALA A 73 -8.86 -24.40 -11.05
C ALA A 73 -7.98 -24.44 -12.31
N ALA A 74 -7.11 -23.45 -12.50
CA ALA A 74 -6.20 -23.39 -13.64
C ALA A 74 -5.19 -24.55 -13.64
N GLU A 75 -4.60 -24.86 -12.48
CA GLU A 75 -3.68 -25.98 -12.32
C GLU A 75 -4.35 -27.33 -12.61
N ILE A 76 -5.56 -27.57 -12.10
CA ILE A 76 -6.29 -28.83 -12.35
C ILE A 76 -6.47 -29.05 -13.85
N VAL A 77 -6.99 -28.06 -14.58
CA VAL A 77 -7.20 -28.14 -16.04
C VAL A 77 -5.87 -28.26 -16.79
N LEU A 78 -4.81 -27.64 -16.30
CA LEU A 78 -3.48 -27.69 -16.90
C LEU A 78 -2.79 -29.06 -16.67
N ILE A 79 -3.03 -29.73 -15.54
CA ILE A 79 -2.61 -31.11 -15.28
C ILE A 79 -3.38 -32.08 -16.20
N GLU A 80 -4.70 -31.91 -16.34
CA GLU A 80 -5.51 -32.67 -17.29
C GLU A 80 -5.07 -32.46 -18.76
N ALA A 81 -4.57 -31.27 -19.08
CA ALA A 81 -4.02 -30.89 -20.38
C ALA A 81 -2.52 -31.17 -20.56
N ALA A 82 -1.89 -31.92 -19.65
CA ALA A 82 -0.50 -32.35 -19.81
C ALA A 82 -0.34 -33.25 -21.06
N PRO A 83 0.69 -33.03 -21.90
CA PRO A 83 0.81 -33.73 -23.18
C PRO A 83 0.85 -35.26 -23.03
N SER A 84 1.50 -35.77 -21.97
CA SER A 84 1.59 -37.19 -21.64
C SER A 84 0.26 -37.87 -21.31
N ALA A 85 -0.76 -37.13 -20.85
CA ALA A 85 -2.07 -37.69 -20.51
C ALA A 85 -2.88 -38.10 -21.76
N SER A 86 -2.59 -37.47 -22.91
CA SER A 86 -3.36 -37.65 -24.15
C SER A 86 -3.06 -38.94 -24.92
N ASP A 87 -1.93 -39.60 -24.64
CA ASP A 87 -1.54 -40.86 -25.31
C ASP A 87 -2.10 -42.12 -24.65
N ASP A 88 -2.25 -42.14 -23.31
CA ASP A 88 -2.72 -43.35 -22.59
C ASP A 88 -4.25 -43.45 -22.45
N ALA A 89 -4.99 -42.35 -22.61
CA ALA A 89 -6.46 -42.31 -22.52
C ALA A 89 -7.22 -43.14 -23.59
N THR A 90 -6.51 -43.84 -24.48
CA THR A 90 -7.10 -44.66 -25.56
C THR A 90 -6.90 -46.18 -25.42
N LYS A 91 -6.31 -46.68 -24.32
CA LYS A 91 -5.95 -48.12 -24.19
C LYS A 91 -6.96 -49.03 -23.46
N SER A 92 -8.08 -48.53 -22.94
CA SER A 92 -8.89 -49.27 -21.95
C SER A 92 -10.41 -49.38 -22.23
N ILE A 93 -10.82 -49.66 -23.49
CA ILE A 93 -12.16 -50.24 -23.76
C ILE A 93 -12.05 -51.38 -24.78
N PRO A 94 -12.32 -52.64 -24.41
CA PRO A 94 -12.43 -53.73 -25.38
C PRO A 94 -13.75 -53.60 -26.17
N VAL A 95 -13.62 -53.56 -27.50
CA VAL A 95 -14.75 -53.29 -28.41
C VAL A 95 -15.63 -54.52 -28.59
N THR A 96 -16.89 -54.45 -28.13
CA THR A 96 -17.99 -55.26 -28.66
C THR A 96 -18.84 -54.40 -29.59
N GLN A 97 -19.18 -54.93 -30.76
CA GLN A 97 -19.61 -54.15 -31.93
C GLN A 97 -21.03 -53.57 -31.80
N SER A 98 -21.19 -52.27 -32.07
CA SER A 98 -22.47 -51.60 -32.38
C SER A 98 -22.22 -50.28 -33.13
N PRO A 99 -23.07 -49.86 -34.09
CA PRO A 99 -22.75 -48.75 -34.99
C PRO A 99 -23.21 -47.36 -34.46
N LYS A 100 -22.23 -46.48 -34.20
CA LYS A 100 -22.31 -44.99 -34.04
C LYS A 100 -23.34 -44.44 -33.04
N PRO A 101 -22.90 -43.55 -32.13
CA PRO A 101 -22.82 -42.13 -32.51
C PRO A 101 -21.38 -41.59 -32.55
N ASN A 102 -21.21 -40.32 -32.91
CA ASN A 102 -19.91 -39.66 -33.10
C ASN A 102 -18.97 -39.86 -31.89
N GLN A 103 -17.91 -40.64 -32.09
CA GLN A 103 -16.70 -40.46 -31.29
C GLN A 103 -16.12 -39.08 -31.62
N PRO A 104 -15.78 -38.24 -30.63
CA PRO A 104 -15.01 -37.03 -30.91
C PRO A 104 -13.70 -37.45 -31.57
N THR A 105 -13.35 -36.80 -32.68
CA THR A 105 -11.99 -36.91 -33.22
C THR A 105 -11.00 -36.43 -32.16
N LYS A 106 -9.76 -36.93 -32.15
CA LYS A 106 -8.73 -36.43 -31.21
C LYS A 106 -8.63 -34.89 -31.24
N GLN A 107 -8.84 -34.30 -32.43
CA GLN A 107 -8.94 -32.86 -32.64
C GLN A 107 -10.08 -32.20 -31.84
N GLY A 108 -11.31 -32.74 -31.88
CA GLY A 108 -12.44 -32.20 -31.12
C GLY A 108 -12.27 -32.30 -29.60
N TRP A 109 -11.51 -33.29 -29.11
CA TRP A 109 -11.11 -33.35 -27.70
C TRP A 109 -10.15 -32.20 -27.33
N TYR A 110 -9.11 -31.98 -28.15
CA TYR A 110 -8.17 -30.87 -27.94
C TYR A 110 -8.83 -29.49 -28.04
N GLU A 111 -9.87 -29.33 -28.86
CA GLU A 111 -10.65 -28.10 -28.95
C GLU A 111 -11.45 -27.81 -27.67
N VAL A 112 -12.12 -28.82 -27.09
CA VAL A 112 -12.84 -28.68 -25.81
C VAL A 112 -11.87 -28.38 -24.67
N GLN A 113 -10.79 -29.16 -24.57
CA GLN A 113 -9.76 -29.00 -23.54
C GLN A 113 -9.05 -27.64 -23.65
N GLY A 114 -8.72 -27.20 -24.86
CA GLY A 114 -8.11 -25.90 -25.12
C GLY A 114 -9.03 -24.72 -24.80
N MET A 115 -10.33 -24.85 -25.08
CA MET A 115 -11.33 -23.84 -24.70
C MET A 115 -11.48 -23.73 -23.17
N GLN A 116 -11.55 -24.87 -22.47
CA GLN A 116 -11.62 -24.91 -21.00
C GLN A 116 -10.37 -24.29 -20.38
N LEU A 117 -9.18 -24.63 -20.89
CA LEU A 117 -7.91 -24.05 -20.42
C LEU A 117 -7.86 -22.54 -20.68
N LEU A 118 -8.32 -22.07 -21.84
CA LEU A 118 -8.38 -20.63 -22.16
C LEU A 118 -9.29 -19.86 -21.19
N ASP A 119 -10.49 -20.37 -20.89
CA ASP A 119 -11.42 -19.73 -19.97
C ASP A 119 -10.82 -19.64 -18.55
N VAL A 120 -10.39 -20.78 -17.99
CA VAL A 120 -9.88 -20.81 -16.61
C VAL A 120 -8.56 -20.03 -16.46
N MET A 121 -7.64 -20.10 -17.42
CA MET A 121 -6.42 -19.27 -17.40
C MET A 121 -6.74 -17.77 -17.53
N THR A 122 -7.74 -17.38 -18.33
CA THR A 122 -8.12 -15.95 -18.43
C THR A 122 -8.89 -15.45 -17.19
N LEU A 123 -9.60 -16.33 -16.48
CA LEU A 123 -10.15 -16.05 -15.15
C LEU A 123 -9.03 -15.87 -14.11
N ALA A 124 -8.02 -16.75 -14.08
CA ALA A 124 -6.85 -16.59 -13.21
C ALA A 124 -6.06 -15.30 -13.50
N ILE A 125 -5.86 -14.96 -14.78
CA ILE A 125 -5.27 -13.68 -15.22
C ILE A 125 -6.08 -12.49 -14.70
N ARG A 126 -7.41 -12.57 -14.73
CA ARG A 126 -8.29 -11.50 -14.23
C ARG A 126 -8.18 -11.38 -12.71
N ALA A 127 -8.27 -12.49 -11.98
CA ALA A 127 -8.13 -12.50 -10.52
C ALA A 127 -6.77 -11.94 -10.09
N ALA A 128 -5.68 -12.36 -10.75
CA ALA A 128 -4.34 -11.83 -10.52
C ALA A 128 -4.27 -10.32 -10.78
N LYS A 129 -4.80 -9.83 -11.92
CA LYS A 129 -4.85 -8.39 -12.20
C LYS A 129 -5.61 -7.61 -11.13
N VAL A 130 -6.77 -8.11 -10.70
CA VAL A 130 -7.58 -7.45 -9.65
C VAL A 130 -6.83 -7.46 -8.32
N TYR A 131 -6.15 -8.56 -7.97
CA TYR A 131 -5.25 -8.65 -6.82
C TYR A 131 -4.19 -7.54 -6.83
N TYR A 132 -3.38 -7.45 -7.90
CA TYR A 132 -2.32 -6.45 -8.01
C TYR A 132 -2.83 -5.01 -7.98
N THR A 133 -3.95 -4.72 -8.65
CA THR A 133 -4.48 -3.34 -8.77
C THR A 133 -5.31 -2.88 -7.58
N SER A 134 -5.80 -3.80 -6.75
CA SER A 134 -6.63 -3.51 -5.58
C SER A 134 -5.91 -3.79 -4.25
N HIS A 135 -4.61 -4.10 -4.29
CA HIS A 135 -3.83 -4.46 -3.12
C HIS A 135 -3.65 -3.25 -2.19
N GLU A 136 -3.86 -3.45 -0.88
CA GLU A 136 -3.80 -2.37 0.12
C GLU A 136 -2.39 -1.77 0.30
N HIS A 137 -1.35 -2.54 -0.02
CA HIS A 137 0.06 -2.21 0.23
C HIS A 137 0.93 -2.46 -1.01
N PRO A 138 0.78 -1.70 -2.11
CA PRO A 138 1.51 -1.94 -3.36
C PRO A 138 3.03 -1.99 -3.15
N ASP A 139 3.60 -1.15 -2.27
CA ASP A 139 5.02 -1.16 -1.91
C ASP A 139 5.52 -2.51 -1.36
N ARG A 140 4.68 -3.23 -0.60
CA ARG A 140 5.01 -4.58 -0.08
C ARG A 140 5.11 -5.56 -1.24
N LEU A 141 4.16 -5.48 -2.17
CA LEU A 141 4.06 -6.38 -3.31
C LEU A 141 5.23 -6.16 -4.29
N ASP A 142 5.55 -4.90 -4.60
CA ASP A 142 6.73 -4.52 -5.40
C ASP A 142 8.05 -4.98 -4.76
N SER A 143 8.15 -4.96 -3.42
CA SER A 143 9.33 -5.47 -2.70
C SER A 143 9.48 -7.00 -2.77
N ILE A 144 8.39 -7.75 -2.88
CA ILE A 144 8.41 -9.20 -3.10
C ILE A 144 8.74 -9.49 -4.57
N LYS A 145 8.10 -8.76 -5.48
CA LYS A 145 8.20 -8.91 -6.92
C LYS A 145 7.81 -7.61 -7.65
N PRO A 146 8.70 -7.01 -8.45
CA PRO A 146 8.43 -5.73 -9.08
C PRO A 146 7.33 -5.84 -10.16
N GLU A 147 6.47 -4.83 -10.24
CA GLU A 147 5.34 -4.75 -11.19
C GLU A 147 5.73 -5.02 -12.65
N LYS A 148 6.95 -4.62 -13.05
CA LYS A 148 7.51 -4.88 -14.38
C LYS A 148 7.62 -6.37 -14.70
N GLU A 149 8.03 -7.19 -13.73
CA GLU A 149 8.20 -8.62 -13.88
C GLU A 149 6.84 -9.31 -13.98
N ILE A 150 5.91 -8.96 -13.09
CA ILE A 150 4.51 -9.40 -13.11
C ILE A 150 3.85 -9.14 -14.47
N ARG A 151 3.99 -7.92 -15.02
CA ARG A 151 3.50 -7.59 -16.37
C ARG A 151 4.15 -8.45 -17.45
N SER A 152 5.45 -8.75 -17.35
CA SER A 152 6.17 -9.53 -18.36
C SER A 152 5.73 -10.99 -18.41
N GLU A 153 5.50 -11.62 -17.25
CA GLU A 153 4.97 -12.98 -17.18
C GLU A 153 3.52 -13.04 -17.68
N LEU A 154 2.69 -12.05 -17.31
CA LEU A 154 1.29 -11.98 -17.76
C LEU A 154 1.20 -11.92 -19.29
N LEU A 155 2.05 -11.11 -19.92
CA LEU A 155 2.15 -11.02 -21.39
C LEU A 155 2.65 -12.33 -22.02
N SER A 156 3.58 -13.04 -21.36
CA SER A 156 4.06 -14.35 -21.81
C SER A 156 2.93 -15.37 -21.87
N VAL A 157 2.14 -15.50 -20.79
CA VAL A 157 0.98 -16.42 -20.74
C VAL A 157 -0.11 -16.00 -21.74
N MET A 158 -0.42 -14.70 -21.84
CA MET A 158 -1.39 -14.21 -22.83
C MET A 158 -0.97 -14.50 -24.27
N GLU A 159 0.32 -14.40 -24.59
CA GLU A 159 0.83 -14.72 -25.93
C GLU A 159 0.77 -16.23 -26.21
N VAL A 160 1.06 -17.09 -25.21
CA VAL A 160 0.84 -18.54 -25.31
C VAL A 160 -0.62 -18.86 -25.59
N LEU A 161 -1.56 -18.35 -24.78
CA LEU A 161 -3.00 -18.58 -24.96
C LEU A 161 -3.50 -18.09 -26.34
N LYS A 162 -2.99 -16.95 -26.80
CA LYS A 162 -3.25 -16.41 -28.14
C LYS A 162 -2.72 -17.35 -29.23
N GLN A 163 -1.50 -17.87 -29.12
CA GLN A 163 -0.93 -18.82 -30.08
C GLN A 163 -1.76 -20.12 -30.11
N MET A 164 -2.17 -20.64 -28.95
CA MET A 164 -3.08 -21.79 -28.83
C MET A 164 -4.44 -21.54 -29.50
N ALA A 165 -5.03 -20.36 -29.34
CA ALA A 165 -6.26 -19.97 -30.02
C ALA A 165 -6.07 -19.84 -31.55
N THR A 166 -4.97 -19.23 -32.03
CA THR A 166 -4.73 -19.08 -33.49
C THR A 166 -4.53 -20.40 -34.22
N ARG A 167 -4.11 -21.47 -33.52
CA ARG A 167 -4.04 -22.83 -34.08
C ARG A 167 -5.31 -23.65 -33.88
N ASN A 168 -6.42 -23.04 -33.43
CA ASN A 168 -7.66 -23.73 -33.03
C ASN A 168 -7.36 -24.96 -32.13
N PHE A 169 -6.41 -24.81 -31.21
CA PHE A 169 -5.93 -25.87 -30.31
C PHE A 169 -5.44 -27.16 -31.00
N SER A 170 -5.10 -27.10 -32.30
CA SER A 170 -4.70 -28.27 -33.09
C SER A 170 -3.47 -28.95 -32.48
N GLY A 171 -3.63 -30.22 -32.12
CA GLY A 171 -2.56 -31.03 -31.49
C GLY A 171 -2.37 -30.82 -29.99
N GLY A 172 -3.33 -30.23 -29.26
CA GLY A 172 -3.30 -30.12 -27.80
C GLY A 172 -2.26 -29.13 -27.28
N THR A 173 -2.09 -29.03 -25.96
CA THR A 173 -1.08 -28.15 -25.32
C THR A 173 0.33 -28.72 -25.55
N ARG A 174 1.26 -27.89 -26.03
CA ARG A 174 2.67 -28.28 -26.20
C ARG A 174 3.42 -28.16 -24.87
N GLU A 175 4.43 -28.99 -24.67
CA GLU A 175 5.30 -28.96 -23.48
C GLU A 175 5.80 -27.54 -23.12
N ALA A 176 6.29 -26.78 -24.10
CA ALA A 176 6.78 -25.42 -23.86
C ALA A 176 5.67 -24.43 -23.46
N GLU A 177 4.46 -24.58 -24.00
CA GLU A 177 3.30 -23.75 -23.64
C GLU A 177 2.81 -24.12 -22.22
N HIS A 178 2.76 -25.42 -21.93
CA HIS A 178 2.41 -25.99 -20.64
C HIS A 178 3.35 -25.51 -19.53
N GLN A 179 4.67 -25.59 -19.76
CA GLN A 179 5.69 -25.13 -18.81
C GLN A 179 5.63 -23.62 -18.54
N ILE A 180 5.31 -22.80 -19.54
CA ILE A 180 5.12 -21.34 -19.35
C ILE A 180 3.89 -21.08 -18.45
N MET A 181 2.80 -21.84 -18.63
CA MET A 181 1.60 -21.69 -17.80
C MET A 181 1.81 -22.20 -16.36
N ILE A 182 2.47 -23.35 -16.17
CA ILE A 182 2.81 -23.88 -14.84
C ILE A 182 3.74 -22.91 -14.10
N SER A 183 4.85 -22.51 -14.72
CA SER A 183 5.82 -21.64 -14.06
C SER A 183 5.22 -20.29 -13.66
N TRP A 184 4.25 -19.76 -14.41
CA TRP A 184 3.50 -18.57 -14.00
C TRP A 184 2.60 -18.80 -12.76
N ILE A 185 1.88 -19.92 -12.70
CA ILE A 185 1.06 -20.30 -11.52
C ILE A 185 1.96 -20.47 -10.28
N GLU A 186 3.07 -21.19 -10.42
CA GLU A 186 4.07 -21.38 -9.36
C GLU A 186 4.69 -20.04 -8.91
N SER A 187 4.95 -19.14 -9.84
CA SER A 187 5.51 -17.81 -9.60
C SER A 187 4.55 -16.93 -8.78
N ILE A 188 3.24 -16.92 -9.12
CA ILE A 188 2.23 -16.22 -8.32
C ILE A 188 2.07 -16.86 -6.94
N ARG A 189 1.99 -18.19 -6.84
CA ARG A 189 1.89 -18.90 -5.54
C ARG A 189 3.11 -18.65 -4.65
N THR A 190 4.30 -18.52 -5.24
CA THR A 190 5.54 -18.17 -4.52
C THR A 190 5.48 -16.74 -3.97
N MET A 191 4.93 -15.79 -4.74
CA MET A 191 4.68 -14.43 -4.27
C MET A 191 3.68 -14.41 -3.11
N LEU A 192 2.54 -15.10 -3.22
CA LEU A 192 1.52 -15.16 -2.17
C LEU A 192 2.06 -15.79 -0.87
N ARG A 193 2.91 -16.82 -0.98
CA ARG A 193 3.57 -17.45 0.18
C ARG A 193 4.52 -16.49 0.91
N LYS A 194 5.33 -15.74 0.16
CA LYS A 194 6.22 -14.71 0.74
C LYS A 194 5.43 -13.60 1.43
N GLU A 195 4.29 -13.20 0.86
CA GLU A 195 3.43 -12.21 1.48
C GLU A 195 2.82 -12.72 2.80
N LEU A 196 2.37 -13.98 2.83
CA LEU A 196 1.89 -14.63 4.06
C LEU A 196 2.99 -14.71 5.14
N GLU A 197 4.22 -15.07 4.77
CA GLU A 197 5.38 -15.10 5.69
C GLU A 197 5.69 -13.72 6.29
N ILE A 198 5.59 -12.64 5.48
CA ILE A 198 5.70 -11.26 5.98
C ILE A 198 4.53 -10.93 6.92
N GLU A 199 3.31 -11.34 6.59
CA GLU A 199 2.13 -11.08 7.41
C GLU A 199 2.18 -11.83 8.76
N GLU A 200 2.61 -13.09 8.74
CA GLU A 200 2.79 -13.94 9.93
C GLU A 200 3.92 -13.44 10.83
N SER A 201 5.06 -13.01 10.26
CA SER A 201 6.14 -12.41 11.03
C SER A 201 5.73 -11.07 11.64
N GLU A 202 5.04 -10.19 10.90
CA GLU A 202 4.45 -8.96 11.47
C GLU A 202 3.41 -9.28 12.57
N ARG A 203 2.61 -10.34 12.42
CA ARG A 203 1.61 -10.77 13.41
C ARG A 203 2.27 -11.34 14.66
N ALA A 204 3.35 -12.10 14.52
CA ALA A 204 4.16 -12.60 15.62
C ALA A 204 4.89 -11.47 16.36
N GLU A 205 5.40 -10.45 15.65
CA GLU A 205 5.93 -9.24 16.28
C GLU A 205 4.84 -8.49 17.05
N ARG A 206 3.66 -8.29 16.48
CA ARG A 206 2.50 -7.69 17.17
C ARG A 206 2.13 -8.48 18.43
N ALA A 207 2.10 -9.80 18.36
CA ALA A 207 1.83 -10.67 19.52
C ALA A 207 2.94 -10.63 20.60
N SER A 208 4.17 -10.28 20.24
CA SER A 208 5.26 -10.08 21.21
C SER A 208 5.19 -8.74 21.97
N TRP A 209 4.31 -7.82 21.55
CA TRP A 209 4.25 -6.46 22.11
C TRP A 209 3.33 -6.39 23.31
N THR A 210 3.91 -6.60 24.49
CA THR A 210 3.25 -6.49 25.80
C THR A 210 2.59 -5.14 26.06
N TRP A 211 2.98 -4.06 25.37
CA TRP A 211 2.40 -2.73 25.51
C TRP A 211 1.03 -2.54 24.82
N VAL A 212 0.61 -3.50 23.98
CA VAL A 212 -0.65 -3.43 23.21
C VAL A 212 -1.86 -3.81 24.08
N GLU A 213 -1.68 -4.76 25.00
CA GLU A 213 -2.73 -5.32 25.85
C GLU A 213 -2.39 -5.10 27.34
N GLY A 214 -3.35 -4.67 28.14
CA GLY A 214 -3.18 -4.46 29.59
C GLY A 214 -3.87 -3.21 30.14
N ASP A 215 -4.11 -3.18 31.45
CA ASP A 215 -4.52 -1.95 32.13
C ASP A 215 -3.27 -1.13 32.51
N TRP A 216 -3.05 -0.04 31.77
CA TRP A 216 -1.88 0.83 31.92
C TRP A 216 -2.17 2.09 32.75
N LYS A 217 -3.31 2.17 33.44
CA LYS A 217 -3.64 3.30 34.33
C LYS A 217 -2.59 3.48 35.41
N GLY A 218 -1.98 4.67 35.46
CA GLY A 218 -0.87 4.98 36.38
C GLY A 218 0.49 4.38 35.98
N LYS A 219 0.56 3.64 34.87
CA LYS A 219 1.77 3.03 34.30
C LYS A 219 2.02 3.46 32.86
N GLU A 220 1.51 4.63 32.47
CA GLU A 220 1.57 5.11 31.09
C GLU A 220 3.01 5.29 30.60
N MET A 221 3.91 5.75 31.48
CA MET A 221 5.34 5.89 31.17
C MET A 221 6.00 4.52 30.90
N GLU A 222 5.69 3.49 31.70
CA GLU A 222 6.16 2.11 31.47
C GLU A 222 5.67 1.58 30.10
N ARG A 223 4.42 1.90 29.71
CA ARG A 223 3.86 1.55 28.40
C ARG A 223 4.62 2.22 27.25
N GLU A 224 4.88 3.52 27.35
CA GLU A 224 5.58 4.25 26.29
C GLU A 224 7.07 3.84 26.19
N LEU A 225 7.71 3.43 27.29
CA LEU A 225 9.05 2.81 27.27
C LEU A 225 9.04 1.44 26.59
N ALA A 226 8.06 0.59 26.87
CA ALA A 226 7.89 -0.69 26.19
C ALA A 226 7.56 -0.50 24.69
N PHE A 227 6.84 0.57 24.33
CA PHE A 227 6.62 0.97 22.95
C PHE A 227 7.95 1.36 22.27
N LEU A 228 8.77 2.23 22.88
CA LEU A 228 10.10 2.61 22.39
C LEU A 228 11.02 1.39 22.20
N ALA A 229 11.07 0.49 23.19
CA ALA A 229 11.85 -0.75 23.08
C ALA A 229 11.41 -1.60 21.87
N SER A 230 10.11 -1.63 21.55
CA SER A 230 9.62 -2.33 20.35
C SER A 230 10.04 -1.69 19.03
N LEU A 231 10.43 -0.41 19.02
CA LEU A 231 10.94 0.30 17.84
C LEU A 231 12.45 0.11 17.66
N GLY A 232 13.17 -0.22 18.73
CA GLY A 232 14.62 -0.37 18.78
C GLY A 232 15.14 -1.81 18.65
N LYS A 233 14.37 -2.73 18.05
CA LYS A 233 14.72 -4.17 17.95
C LYS A 233 16.09 -4.45 17.28
N ASP A 234 16.55 -3.54 16.43
CA ASP A 234 17.83 -3.63 15.71
C ASP A 234 18.97 -2.81 16.35
N GLU A 235 18.72 -2.15 17.49
CA GLU A 235 19.64 -1.20 18.14
C GLU A 235 20.14 -1.73 19.49
N GLU A 236 21.13 -1.04 20.09
CA GLU A 236 21.54 -1.31 21.46
C GLU A 236 20.36 -1.10 22.45
N PRO A 237 20.20 -1.96 23.48
CA PRO A 237 19.10 -1.85 24.41
C PRO A 237 19.18 -0.51 25.16
N LEU A 238 18.05 0.22 25.16
CA LEU A 238 17.95 1.51 25.83
C LEU A 238 18.33 1.38 27.32
N PRO A 239 19.15 2.31 27.87
CA PRO A 239 19.44 2.34 29.30
C PRO A 239 18.16 2.43 30.14
N GLN A 240 18.22 1.94 31.38
CA GLN A 240 17.10 2.06 32.31
C GLN A 240 16.66 3.53 32.44
N TRP A 241 15.36 3.76 32.28
CA TRP A 241 14.77 5.08 32.47
C TRP A 241 14.64 5.42 33.96
N THR A 242 14.97 6.66 34.29
CA THR A 242 14.74 7.31 35.58
C THR A 242 14.10 8.67 35.28
N PRO A 243 12.99 9.06 35.95
CA PRO A 243 12.36 10.37 35.74
C PRO A 243 13.33 11.52 36.03
N CYS A 244 13.27 12.61 35.27
CA CYS A 244 14.08 13.79 35.58
C CYS A 244 13.82 14.38 36.98
N GLU A 245 12.62 14.20 37.53
CA GLU A 245 12.23 14.67 38.87
C GLU A 245 12.90 13.86 40.00
N GLU A 246 13.25 12.60 39.74
CA GLU A 246 13.91 11.69 40.70
C GLU A 246 15.43 11.63 40.50
N ALA A 247 15.93 12.12 39.35
CA ALA A 247 17.34 12.12 39.01
C ALA A 247 18.13 13.17 39.80
N GLY A 248 19.16 12.74 40.52
CA GLY A 248 20.08 13.65 41.22
C GLY A 248 21.02 14.45 40.31
N GLU A 249 21.17 14.04 39.04
CA GLU A 249 22.01 14.69 38.04
C GLU A 249 21.39 14.51 36.63
N LEU A 250 21.52 15.51 35.76
CA LEU A 250 21.01 15.49 34.39
C LEU A 250 22.15 15.77 33.38
N PRO A 251 22.19 15.09 32.22
CA PRO A 251 21.20 14.12 31.72
C PRO A 251 21.24 12.76 32.42
N THR A 252 20.08 12.09 32.45
CA THR A 252 20.02 10.66 32.79
C THR A 252 20.66 9.82 31.67
N PRO A 253 21.17 8.60 31.96
CA PRO A 253 21.76 7.74 30.93
C PRO A 253 20.82 7.45 29.75
N PHE A 254 19.51 7.33 30.03
CA PHE A 254 18.46 7.22 29.03
C PHE A 254 18.44 8.43 28.08
N LEU A 255 18.32 9.66 28.62
CA LEU A 255 18.26 10.87 27.79
C LEU A 255 19.59 11.14 27.07
N GLN A 256 20.72 10.78 27.68
CA GLN A 256 22.04 10.87 27.06
C GLN A 256 22.16 9.98 25.82
N SER A 257 21.57 8.77 25.83
CA SER A 257 21.54 7.89 24.64
C SER A 257 20.78 8.52 23.45
N LEU A 258 19.79 9.36 23.74
CA LEU A 258 18.94 10.03 22.75
C LEU A 258 19.47 11.41 22.31
N GLN A 259 20.48 11.95 23.02
CA GLN A 259 21.02 13.31 22.85
C GLN A 259 21.49 13.62 21.42
N ASN A 260 22.00 12.63 20.70
CA ASN A 260 22.52 12.80 19.33
C ASN A 260 21.42 12.77 18.24
N GLY A 261 20.17 12.53 18.63
CA GLY A 261 18.99 12.42 17.75
C GLY A 261 18.95 11.20 16.82
N LEU A 262 20.02 10.40 16.73
CA LEU A 262 20.12 9.29 15.79
C LEU A 262 19.10 8.18 16.11
N LEU A 263 19.02 7.77 17.39
CA LEU A 263 18.03 6.79 17.83
C LEU A 263 16.60 7.29 17.62
N LEU A 264 16.31 8.57 17.89
CA LEU A 264 14.99 9.16 17.68
C LEU A 264 14.57 9.16 16.20
N VAL A 265 15.49 9.48 15.28
CA VAL A 265 15.25 9.36 13.83
C VAL A 265 14.98 7.91 13.42
N LYS A 266 15.74 6.95 13.96
CA LYS A 266 15.53 5.51 13.70
C LYS A 266 14.19 5.02 14.24
N PHE A 267 13.81 5.38 15.47
CA PHE A 267 12.52 5.05 16.08
C PHE A 267 11.36 5.65 15.29
N HIS A 268 11.47 6.89 14.81
CA HIS A 268 10.47 7.49 13.93
C HIS A 268 10.33 6.72 12.61
N ASN A 269 11.45 6.36 11.96
CA ASN A 269 11.41 5.57 10.74
C ASN A 269 10.86 4.15 10.97
N ALA A 270 11.09 3.55 12.14
CA ALA A 270 10.48 2.28 12.53
C ALA A 270 8.97 2.42 12.78
N ALA A 271 8.53 3.49 13.44
CA ALA A 271 7.12 3.78 13.66
C ALA A 271 6.35 4.04 12.35
N VAL A 272 6.94 4.79 11.42
CA VAL A 272 6.37 5.00 10.07
C VAL A 272 6.19 3.67 9.33
N ARG A 273 7.14 2.73 9.46
CA ARG A 273 7.02 1.38 8.89
C ARG A 273 5.93 0.54 9.54
N LYS A 274 5.62 0.76 10.82
CA LYS A 274 4.56 0.06 11.57
C LYS A 274 3.15 0.65 11.40
N SER A 275 3.03 1.92 10.98
CA SER A 275 1.71 2.53 10.70
C SER A 275 1.15 2.10 9.34
N ARG A 276 -0.18 2.06 9.23
CA ARG A 276 -0.92 1.87 7.97
C ARG A 276 -0.56 2.95 6.92
N ARG A 277 -0.20 4.17 7.37
CA ARG A 277 0.19 5.29 6.49
C ARG A 277 1.71 5.45 6.46
N ARG A 278 2.39 4.76 5.54
CA ARG A 278 3.86 4.65 5.45
C ARG A 278 4.59 5.88 4.85
N PHE A 279 4.08 7.09 5.06
CA PHE A 279 4.71 8.34 4.61
C PHE A 279 5.46 9.07 5.73
N GLY A 280 6.24 10.10 5.39
CA GLY A 280 6.89 10.98 6.38
C GLY A 280 8.11 10.40 7.09
N ALA A 281 8.71 9.34 6.55
CA ALA A 281 10.04 8.88 6.98
C ALA A 281 11.12 9.94 6.71
N ILE A 282 12.21 9.89 7.47
CA ILE A 282 13.39 10.74 7.35
C ILE A 282 14.46 9.96 6.56
N PRO A 283 14.63 10.16 5.24
CA PRO A 283 15.56 9.39 4.43
C PRO A 283 17.02 9.84 4.62
N THR A 284 17.23 11.12 4.93
CA THR A 284 18.55 11.75 5.07
C THR A 284 18.69 12.33 6.46
N PHE A 285 19.65 11.81 7.22
CA PHE A 285 20.02 12.26 8.57
C PHE A 285 21.53 12.07 8.75
N HIS A 286 22.09 12.65 9.80
CA HIS A 286 23.53 12.58 10.06
C HIS A 286 23.89 11.35 10.91
N THR A 287 24.70 10.47 10.34
CA THR A 287 25.30 9.33 11.06
C THR A 287 26.58 9.71 11.82
N ASP A 288 27.35 10.67 11.32
CA ASP A 288 28.52 11.22 12.01
C ASP A 288 28.10 12.29 13.04
N THR A 289 27.99 11.82 14.28
CA THR A 289 27.57 12.56 15.49
C THR A 289 28.73 13.27 16.20
N GLN A 290 29.96 13.26 15.66
CA GLN A 290 31.11 13.95 16.28
C GLN A 290 30.99 15.49 16.25
N LYS A 291 30.05 16.03 15.47
CA LYS A 291 29.85 17.47 15.29
C LYS A 291 28.54 17.92 15.94
N PRO A 292 28.56 18.79 16.97
CA PRO A 292 27.37 19.21 17.72
C PRO A 292 26.19 19.68 16.85
N TYR A 293 26.46 20.46 15.80
CA TYR A 293 25.40 20.96 14.92
C TYR A 293 24.64 19.83 14.18
N ARG A 294 25.32 18.72 13.85
CA ARG A 294 24.67 17.56 13.20
C ARG A 294 23.75 16.80 14.15
N CYS A 295 24.13 16.69 15.43
CA CYS A 295 23.26 16.15 16.47
C CYS A 295 22.01 17.03 16.64
N ALA A 296 22.19 18.35 16.67
CA ALA A 296 21.07 19.29 16.75
C ALA A 296 20.17 19.23 15.51
N ASP A 297 20.74 19.03 14.32
CA ASP A 297 19.97 18.86 13.08
C ASP A 297 19.20 17.52 13.06
N ASN A 298 19.77 16.41 13.55
CA ASN A 298 19.02 15.16 13.74
C ASN A 298 17.81 15.33 14.68
N LEU A 299 18.00 16.02 15.82
CA LEU A 299 16.92 16.34 16.75
C LEU A 299 15.82 17.19 16.08
N ARG A 300 16.20 18.18 15.26
CA ARG A 300 15.26 18.99 14.46
C ARG A 300 14.54 18.17 13.40
N TYR A 301 15.22 17.25 12.71
CA TYR A 301 14.59 16.36 11.73
C TYR A 301 13.54 15.47 12.39
N TRP A 302 13.86 14.87 13.54
CA TRP A 302 12.88 14.12 14.34
C TRP A 302 11.70 14.98 14.77
N ALA A 303 11.95 16.15 15.37
CA ALA A 303 10.88 17.04 15.84
C ALA A 303 9.96 17.50 14.68
N LYS A 304 10.54 17.85 13.52
CA LYS A 304 9.78 18.28 12.35
C LYS A 304 9.02 17.13 11.67
N ALA A 305 9.58 15.92 11.66
CA ALA A 305 8.86 14.76 11.17
C ALA A 305 7.73 14.35 12.14
N GLY A 306 7.91 14.55 13.44
CA GLY A 306 6.85 14.52 14.47
C GLY A 306 5.66 15.38 14.09
N GLU A 307 5.91 16.64 13.76
CA GLU A 307 4.90 17.61 13.34
C GLU A 307 4.24 17.26 11.99
N LEU A 308 5.05 16.96 10.96
CA LEU A 308 4.55 16.74 9.59
C LEU A 308 3.81 15.42 9.38
N ARG A 309 4.17 14.37 10.14
CA ARG A 309 3.62 13.04 9.97
C ARG A 309 2.56 12.69 11.01
N TRP A 310 2.78 13.05 12.27
CA TRP A 310 1.95 12.62 13.39
C TRP A 310 1.13 13.78 14.00
N GLU A 311 1.20 14.96 13.39
CA GLU A 311 0.53 16.20 13.84
C GLU A 311 0.94 16.62 15.28
N VAL A 312 2.10 16.16 15.74
CA VAL A 312 2.61 16.45 17.10
C VAL A 312 3.57 17.63 17.05
N MET A 313 3.14 18.79 17.54
CA MET A 313 4.06 19.91 17.75
C MET A 313 5.00 19.61 18.94
N LEU A 314 6.27 19.35 18.62
CA LEU A 314 7.35 19.10 19.57
C LEU A 314 8.22 20.36 19.68
N LYS A 315 8.33 20.92 20.89
CA LYS A 315 9.17 22.08 21.18
C LYS A 315 10.40 21.60 21.95
N ILE A 316 11.56 21.65 21.32
CA ILE A 316 12.84 21.24 21.91
C ILE A 316 13.93 22.27 21.62
N ASP A 317 14.80 22.54 22.59
CA ASP A 317 16.06 23.26 22.33
C ASP A 317 17.14 22.28 21.91
N ALA A 318 17.18 21.98 20.61
CA ALA A 318 18.15 21.04 20.04
C ALA A 318 19.62 21.42 20.28
N LEU A 319 19.95 22.70 20.47
CA LEU A 319 21.31 23.12 20.81
C LEU A 319 21.56 23.01 22.32
N GLY A 320 20.59 23.40 23.15
CA GLY A 320 20.65 23.22 24.60
C GLY A 320 20.81 21.76 25.03
N ILE A 321 20.14 20.82 24.35
CA ILE A 321 20.27 19.37 24.55
C ILE A 321 21.71 18.92 24.26
N VAL A 322 22.25 19.29 23.10
CA VAL A 322 23.58 18.83 22.65
C VAL A 322 24.72 19.44 23.47
N TYR A 323 24.58 20.69 23.91
CA TYR A 323 25.61 21.34 24.75
C TYR A 323 25.43 21.13 26.25
N ASN A 324 24.34 20.49 26.70
CA ASN A 324 23.96 20.34 28.12
C ASN A 324 23.93 21.69 28.87
N ASN A 325 23.21 22.68 28.31
CA ASN A 325 23.27 24.06 28.79
C ASN A 325 22.40 24.34 30.05
N ASN A 326 21.35 23.55 30.29
CA ASN A 326 20.37 23.82 31.35
C ASN A 326 19.57 22.54 31.72
N PRO A 327 19.44 22.19 33.02
CA PRO A 327 18.54 21.13 33.50
C PRO A 327 17.12 21.14 32.89
N GLN A 328 16.49 22.32 32.74
CA GLN A 328 15.14 22.43 32.19
C GLN A 328 15.02 21.87 30.77
N VAL A 329 16.08 21.97 29.97
CA VAL A 329 16.08 21.49 28.58
C VAL A 329 15.95 19.97 28.52
N TRP A 330 16.43 19.25 29.54
CA TRP A 330 16.25 17.79 29.64
C TRP A 330 14.84 17.40 30.06
N ILE A 331 14.23 18.16 30.97
CA ILE A 331 12.83 17.97 31.37
C ILE A 331 11.90 18.20 30.16
N ASP A 332 12.11 19.29 29.42
CA ASP A 332 11.35 19.61 28.21
C ASP A 332 11.56 18.55 27.11
N PHE A 333 12.78 18.01 26.98
CA PHE A 333 13.10 16.96 26.03
C PHE A 333 12.46 15.61 26.39
N GLU A 334 12.49 15.22 27.67
CA GLU A 334 11.79 14.05 28.19
C GLU A 334 10.29 14.13 27.90
N ALA A 335 9.65 15.25 28.27
CA ALA A 335 8.24 15.49 27.99
C ALA A 335 7.91 15.45 26.48
N ALA A 336 8.80 15.97 25.63
CA ALA A 336 8.64 15.89 24.17
C ALA A 336 8.72 14.44 23.65
N ILE A 337 9.64 13.61 24.15
CA ILE A 337 9.76 12.20 23.77
C ILE A 337 8.49 11.43 24.14
N PHE A 338 8.02 11.55 25.38
CA PHE A 338 6.82 10.83 25.81
C PHE A 338 5.54 11.30 25.11
N LYS A 339 5.39 12.61 24.88
CA LYS A 339 4.29 13.18 24.06
C LYS A 339 4.29 12.62 22.63
N TRP A 340 5.46 12.46 22.03
CA TRP A 340 5.61 11.83 20.72
C TRP A 340 5.20 10.36 20.78
N CYS A 341 5.76 9.58 21.72
CA CYS A 341 5.46 8.15 21.88
C CYS A 341 3.96 7.88 22.00
N GLN A 342 3.28 8.60 22.90
CA GLN A 342 1.84 8.47 23.11
C GLN A 342 1.05 8.65 21.81
N LYS A 343 1.34 9.71 21.06
CA LYS A 343 0.60 10.06 19.82
C LYS A 343 0.86 9.08 18.69
N VAL A 344 2.12 8.68 18.51
CA VAL A 344 2.49 7.66 17.53
C VAL A 344 1.84 6.32 17.87
N ARG A 345 1.90 5.90 19.14
CA ARG A 345 1.27 4.66 19.62
C ARG A 345 -0.25 4.68 19.44
N GLU A 346 -0.91 5.80 19.72
CA GLU A 346 -2.35 5.99 19.47
C GLU A 346 -2.72 5.77 18.00
N GLU A 347 -2.00 6.39 17.06
CA GLU A 347 -2.28 6.19 15.62
C GLU A 347 -1.97 4.75 15.17
N VAL A 348 -0.80 4.23 15.55
CA VAL A 348 -0.35 2.87 15.17
C VAL A 348 -1.32 1.81 15.69
N THR A 349 -1.86 1.95 16.91
CA THR A 349 -2.85 1.01 17.46
C THR A 349 -4.26 1.21 16.93
N ALA A 350 -4.66 2.43 16.56
CA ALA A 350 -5.93 2.66 15.87
C ALA A 350 -5.96 1.95 14.52
N GLY A 351 -4.85 2.01 13.77
CA GLY A 351 -4.69 1.34 12.48
C GLY A 351 -4.67 -0.20 12.49
N TRP A 352 -4.79 -0.84 13.66
CA TRP A 352 -4.94 -2.32 13.79
C TRP A 352 -6.30 -2.76 14.34
N LYS A 353 -7.18 -1.82 14.70
CA LYS A 353 -8.52 -2.10 15.26
C LYS A 353 -9.65 -1.81 14.27
N GLU A 354 -9.34 -1.13 13.18
CA GLU A 354 -10.13 -1.08 11.94
C GLU A 354 -9.77 -2.27 11.04
#